data_AF-E9GHJ9-F1
#
_entry.id   AF-E9GHJ9-F1
#
_cell.length_a   1.000
_cell.length_b   1.000
_cell.length_c   1.000
_cell.angle_alpha   90.00
_cell.angle_beta   90.00
_cell.angle_gamma   90.00
#
_symmetry.space_group_name_H-M   'P 1'
#
loop_
_entity.id
_entity.type
_entity.pdbx_description
1 polymer ?
#
loop_
_entity_poly.entity_id
_entity_poly.type
_entity_poly.pdbx_seq_one_letter_code
_entity_poly.pdbx_strand_id
1 'polypeptide(L)'
;MPNNTYRCEAERHKSIRSAMKFEEERTEPLTVIRQVETAEEAEKMFDPLSYSKGHEEFKNALITYMDRHQFQSVNSRNFMEISNEQLHQNREFGRTMNVTKIMNSWTHQPSYPIVRCSLPGKGRIRLSQMPFPLLRSNSSQANALWWIPIAMTDGRRPDFTREGTYPRVWITPEHPTLEIPYFPQVSNRDGPAEDQEPDTWIIVNGQFASYGRVLYDKANWRLISNQLMLNHTVIPKVTRAQLIDDAFTLALAGYLDYQVVVELIEYLTLVNDEFVQSTSLFHLKLIQERSRHNESLYNLFKEYTSRFKFEKTEHGELDDYSDWVRVGDPLDGVGCLNWSDDGVCVDQVMRLFHVQMDGSITPEEKKAISEHLERNWCAVIRYGGKEEWNWAWRASLCDMWSSQRTKILSAMSCSQDRDRLKQLLSRVFSPTIEQDPHETFATIEKMTENHVARSIVLNFLATNLEILGRQ
;
A
#
# COMPACT_ATOMS: atom_id res chain seq x y z
N MET A 1 13.86 -37.04 2.00
CA MET A 1 12.44 -37.41 1.85
C MET A 1 11.62 -36.12 1.91
N PRO A 2 11.03 -35.63 0.81
CA PRO A 2 10.24 -34.39 0.87
C PRO A 2 8.88 -34.67 1.49
N ASN A 3 8.52 -33.79 2.42
CA ASN A 3 7.37 -33.79 3.32
C ASN A 3 6.01 -34.04 2.66
N ASN A 4 5.23 -34.96 3.22
CA ASN A 4 3.81 -35.16 2.93
C ASN A 4 2.91 -33.97 3.34
N THR A 5 3.47 -32.93 3.99
CA THR A 5 2.77 -31.74 4.46
C THR A 5 2.27 -30.82 3.33
N TYR A 6 2.95 -30.80 2.18
CA TYR A 6 2.61 -29.91 1.05
C TYR A 6 1.29 -30.25 0.35
N ARG A 7 0.79 -31.49 0.49
CA ARG A 7 -0.43 -31.92 -0.21
C ARG A 7 -1.71 -31.37 0.42
N CYS A 8 -1.71 -31.12 1.73
CA CYS A 8 -2.83 -30.48 2.44
C CYS A 8 -2.89 -28.95 2.25
N GLU A 9 -1.76 -28.29 1.98
CA GLU A 9 -1.71 -26.85 1.74
C GLU A 9 -2.25 -26.47 0.34
N ALA A 10 -2.02 -27.32 -0.66
CA ALA A 10 -2.51 -27.10 -2.02
C ALA A 10 -4.05 -27.08 -2.15
N GLU A 11 -4.77 -27.83 -1.31
CA GLU A 11 -6.24 -27.79 -1.28
C GLU A 11 -6.79 -26.53 -0.60
N ARG A 12 -6.07 -25.99 0.41
CA ARG A 12 -6.40 -24.71 1.07
C ARG A 12 -6.23 -23.52 0.13
N HIS A 13 -5.27 -23.56 -0.79
CA HIS A 13 -5.10 -22.51 -1.81
C HIS A 13 -6.28 -22.41 -2.78
N LYS A 14 -7.00 -23.52 -3.06
CA LYS A 14 -8.17 -23.52 -3.96
C LYS A 14 -9.39 -22.84 -3.32
N SER A 15 -9.62 -23.03 -2.02
CA SER A 15 -10.74 -22.40 -1.31
C SER A 15 -10.54 -20.88 -1.16
N ILE A 16 -9.30 -20.44 -0.94
CA ILE A 16 -8.91 -19.01 -0.94
C ILE A 16 -9.24 -18.38 -2.30
N ARG A 17 -8.81 -19.02 -3.41
CA ARG A 17 -9.08 -18.52 -4.78
C ARG A 17 -10.57 -18.42 -5.08
N SER A 18 -11.38 -19.38 -4.61
CA SER A 18 -12.83 -19.37 -4.82
C SER A 18 -13.53 -18.23 -4.08
N ALA A 19 -13.08 -17.89 -2.86
CA ALA A 19 -13.65 -16.77 -2.10
C ALA A 19 -13.33 -15.40 -2.74
N MET A 20 -12.19 -15.28 -3.40
CA MET A 20 -11.70 -14.03 -4.00
C MET A 20 -12.26 -13.76 -5.40
N LYS A 21 -12.59 -14.81 -6.16
CA LYS A 21 -13.10 -14.72 -7.53
C LYS A 21 -14.44 -13.97 -7.65
N PHE A 22 -15.24 -13.93 -6.58
CA PHE A 22 -16.56 -13.28 -6.57
C PHE A 22 -16.50 -11.74 -6.64
N GLU A 23 -15.39 -11.13 -6.20
CA GLU A 23 -15.22 -9.65 -6.23
C GLU A 23 -14.47 -9.16 -7.48
N GLU A 24 -13.69 -10.03 -8.13
CA GLU A 24 -12.97 -9.75 -9.38
C GLU A 24 -13.91 -9.30 -10.53
N GLU A 25 -15.20 -9.65 -10.43
CA GLU A 25 -16.22 -9.34 -11.44
C GLU A 25 -16.84 -7.93 -11.29
N ARG A 26 -16.47 -7.11 -10.28
CA ARG A 26 -17.19 -5.86 -9.95
C ARG A 26 -16.40 -4.56 -9.73
N THR A 27 -15.08 -4.54 -9.89
CA THR A 27 -14.32 -3.28 -9.72
C THR A 27 -14.01 -2.61 -11.06
N GLU A 28 -14.62 -1.44 -11.30
CA GLU A 28 -14.17 -0.55 -12.37
C GLU A 28 -12.79 0.05 -12.01
N PRO A 29 -11.83 0.09 -12.94
CA PRO A 29 -10.52 0.67 -12.70
C PRO A 29 -10.64 2.18 -12.49
N LEU A 30 -10.12 2.67 -11.37
CA LEU A 30 -10.04 4.10 -11.08
C LEU A 30 -9.03 4.77 -12.03
N THR A 31 -9.29 6.04 -12.34
CA THR A 31 -8.35 6.90 -13.05
C THR A 31 -7.23 7.37 -12.12
N VAL A 32 -6.04 7.59 -12.67
CA VAL A 32 -4.90 8.14 -11.90
C VAL A 32 -5.18 9.59 -11.46
N ILE A 33 -6.01 10.31 -12.19
CA ILE A 33 -6.45 11.67 -11.81
C ILE A 33 -7.45 11.56 -10.66
N ARG A 34 -7.16 12.29 -9.58
CA ARG A 34 -8.07 12.49 -8.44
C ARG A 34 -8.32 13.98 -8.27
N GLN A 35 -9.54 14.34 -7.92
CA GLN A 35 -9.84 15.70 -7.47
C GLN A 35 -9.20 15.92 -6.10
N VAL A 36 -8.62 17.10 -5.91
CA VAL A 36 -7.99 17.54 -4.68
C VAL A 36 -8.59 18.90 -4.38
N GLU A 37 -9.34 18.98 -3.28
CA GLU A 37 -10.05 20.17 -2.85
C GLU A 37 -9.37 20.82 -1.64
N THR A 38 -8.61 20.04 -0.85
CA THR A 38 -7.97 20.51 0.38
C THR A 38 -6.45 20.36 0.37
N ALA A 39 -5.76 21.16 1.20
CA ALA A 39 -4.31 21.05 1.38
C ALA A 39 -3.91 19.69 1.97
N GLU A 40 -4.72 19.14 2.87
CA GLU A 40 -4.48 17.82 3.48
C GLU A 40 -4.59 16.69 2.42
N GLU A 41 -5.56 16.79 1.51
CA GLU A 41 -5.64 15.88 0.36
C GLU A 41 -4.42 16.01 -0.56
N ALA A 42 -3.95 17.24 -0.80
CA ALA A 42 -2.76 17.48 -1.61
C ALA A 42 -1.52 16.83 -0.97
N GLU A 43 -1.33 17.01 0.34
CA GLU A 43 -0.23 16.38 1.10
C GLU A 43 -0.30 14.85 1.05
N LYS A 44 -1.51 14.26 1.09
CA LYS A 44 -1.70 12.81 0.96
C LYS A 44 -1.40 12.26 -0.44
N MET A 45 -1.42 13.10 -1.48
CA MET A 45 -1.10 12.67 -2.86
C MET A 45 0.40 12.59 -3.13
N PHE A 46 1.23 13.28 -2.34
CA PHE A 46 2.67 13.35 -2.55
C PHE A 46 3.41 12.84 -1.32
N ASP A 47 3.78 11.57 -1.35
CA ASP A 47 4.57 10.97 -0.29
C ASP A 47 6.08 11.32 -0.41
N PRO A 48 6.86 11.25 0.68
CA PRO A 48 8.32 11.44 0.63
C PRO A 48 9.05 10.56 -0.39
N LEU A 49 8.53 9.37 -0.71
CA LEU A 49 9.09 8.49 -1.75
C LEU A 49 8.91 9.08 -3.15
N SER A 50 7.81 9.80 -3.40
CA SER A 50 7.50 10.50 -4.62
C SER A 50 8.33 11.78 -4.74
N TYR A 51 8.53 12.51 -3.64
CA TYR A 51 9.40 13.68 -3.60
C TYR A 51 10.89 13.33 -3.78
N SER A 52 11.36 12.21 -3.21
CA SER A 52 12.77 11.80 -3.33
C SER A 52 13.17 11.38 -4.75
N LYS A 53 12.19 11.14 -5.63
CA LYS A 53 12.36 10.82 -7.05
C LYS A 53 12.46 12.04 -7.96
N GLY A 54 12.22 13.25 -7.45
CA GLY A 54 12.31 14.48 -8.23
C GLY A 54 13.73 14.73 -8.74
N HIS A 55 13.90 14.72 -10.07
CA HIS A 55 15.18 15.06 -10.72
C HIS A 55 15.30 16.57 -10.97
N GLU A 56 16.51 17.06 -11.25
CA GLU A 56 16.80 18.49 -11.41
C GLU A 56 15.96 19.15 -12.52
N GLU A 57 15.77 18.48 -13.66
CA GLU A 57 14.92 18.98 -14.76
C GLU A 57 13.45 19.11 -14.33
N PHE A 58 12.94 18.20 -13.51
CA PHE A 58 11.57 18.29 -12.99
C PHE A 58 11.43 19.51 -12.08
N LYS A 59 12.42 19.75 -11.22
CA LYS A 59 12.46 20.95 -10.37
C LYS A 59 12.54 22.24 -11.20
N ASN A 60 13.37 22.25 -12.23
CA ASN A 60 13.49 23.40 -13.15
C ASN A 60 12.20 23.63 -13.93
N ALA A 61 11.50 22.57 -14.36
CA ALA A 61 10.19 22.65 -14.99
C ALA A 61 9.13 23.22 -14.03
N LEU A 62 9.12 22.80 -12.76
CA LEU A 62 8.23 23.36 -11.74
C LEU A 62 8.49 24.85 -11.50
N ILE A 63 9.75 25.25 -11.32
CA ILE A 63 10.13 26.67 -11.13
C ILE A 63 9.66 27.50 -12.33
N THR A 64 9.96 27.04 -13.55
CA THR A 64 9.57 27.72 -14.79
C THR A 64 8.05 27.80 -14.94
N TYR A 65 7.34 26.75 -14.55
CA TYR A 65 5.88 26.71 -14.57
C TYR A 65 5.26 27.72 -13.62
N MET A 66 5.75 27.79 -12.39
CA MET A 66 5.27 28.74 -11.38
C MET A 66 5.54 30.19 -11.80
N ASP A 67 6.72 30.47 -12.36
CA ASP A 67 7.10 31.82 -12.83
C ASP A 67 6.27 32.25 -14.04
N ARG A 68 6.18 31.40 -15.08
CA ARG A 68 5.51 31.73 -16.35
C ARG A 68 4.00 31.90 -16.20
N HIS A 69 3.39 31.16 -15.29
CA HIS A 69 1.94 31.14 -15.10
C HIS A 69 1.48 31.78 -13.79
N GLN A 70 2.33 32.59 -13.16
CA GLN A 70 1.96 33.31 -11.95
C GLN A 70 0.67 34.13 -12.18
N PHE A 71 -0.28 33.99 -11.25
CA PHE A 71 -1.59 34.66 -11.28
C PHE A 71 -2.49 34.33 -12.49
N GLN A 72 -2.22 33.25 -13.22
CA GLN A 72 -3.03 32.78 -14.34
C GLN A 72 -3.78 31.48 -14.00
N SER A 73 -4.87 31.22 -14.72
CA SER A 73 -5.50 29.90 -14.73
C SER A 73 -4.70 28.95 -15.63
N VAL A 74 -4.43 27.75 -15.11
CA VAL A 74 -3.56 26.74 -15.75
C VAL A 74 -4.23 25.38 -15.80
N ASN A 75 -3.76 24.52 -16.68
CA ASN A 75 -4.15 23.11 -16.73
C ASN A 75 -2.92 22.20 -16.92
N SER A 76 -3.13 20.88 -16.90
CA SER A 76 -2.06 19.88 -17.02
C SER A 76 -1.24 20.01 -18.31
N ARG A 77 -1.81 20.51 -19.40
CA ARG A 77 -1.10 20.73 -20.67
C ARG A 77 0.00 21.77 -20.53
N ASN A 78 -0.25 22.86 -19.80
CA ASN A 78 0.73 23.92 -19.57
C ASN A 78 2.00 23.36 -18.91
N PHE A 79 1.84 22.49 -17.90
CA PHE A 79 2.98 21.86 -17.23
C PHE A 79 3.73 20.87 -18.15
N MET A 80 3.02 20.10 -18.97
CA MET A 80 3.64 19.17 -19.93
C MET A 80 4.43 19.89 -21.01
N GLU A 81 3.97 21.05 -21.49
CA GLU A 81 4.68 21.88 -22.47
C GLU A 81 6.01 22.39 -21.90
N ILE A 82 5.98 22.95 -20.69
CA ILE A 82 7.20 23.42 -19.99
C ILE A 82 8.15 22.25 -19.71
N SER A 83 7.62 21.10 -19.31
CA SER A 83 8.44 19.90 -19.08
C SER A 83 9.13 19.43 -20.36
N ASN A 84 8.45 19.48 -21.51
CA ASN A 84 9.05 19.21 -22.82
C ASN A 84 10.17 20.20 -23.14
N GLU A 85 9.94 21.51 -22.94
CA GLU A 85 10.95 22.54 -23.18
C GLU A 85 12.21 22.30 -22.35
N GLN A 86 12.06 22.01 -21.05
CA GLN A 86 13.19 21.75 -20.15
C GLN A 86 13.93 20.46 -20.52
N LEU A 87 13.20 19.38 -20.84
CA LEU A 87 13.80 18.12 -21.25
C LEU A 87 14.62 18.28 -22.55
N HIS A 88 14.12 19.05 -23.52
CA HIS A 88 14.80 19.28 -24.81
C HIS A 88 16.02 20.20 -24.71
N GLN A 89 16.16 20.96 -23.63
CA GLN A 89 17.39 21.71 -23.33
C GLN A 89 18.53 20.78 -22.93
N ASN A 90 18.22 19.64 -22.30
CA ASN A 90 19.20 18.62 -21.95
C ASN A 90 19.54 17.75 -23.17
N ARG A 91 20.81 17.82 -23.63
CA ARG A 91 21.29 17.09 -24.81
C ARG A 91 21.43 15.57 -24.58
N GLU A 92 21.55 15.10 -23.34
CA GLU A 92 21.66 13.68 -23.01
C GLU A 92 20.31 12.95 -23.02
N PHE A 93 19.21 13.63 -22.65
CA PHE A 93 17.93 12.99 -22.32
C PHE A 93 16.90 12.98 -23.45
N GLY A 94 17.16 13.72 -24.54
CA GLY A 94 16.60 13.37 -25.84
C GLY A 94 15.83 14.48 -26.54
N ARG A 95 16.33 14.82 -27.74
CA ARG A 95 15.57 15.53 -28.78
C ARG A 95 14.36 14.72 -29.29
N THR A 96 14.24 13.45 -28.93
CA THR A 96 13.28 12.49 -29.50
C THR A 96 12.12 12.16 -28.58
N MET A 97 12.18 12.50 -27.29
CA MET A 97 11.17 12.11 -26.30
C MET A 97 10.08 13.18 -26.20
N ASN A 98 8.81 12.76 -26.07
CA ASN A 98 7.66 13.65 -25.99
C ASN A 98 6.91 13.41 -24.67
N VAL A 99 7.17 14.28 -23.70
CA VAL A 99 6.58 14.23 -22.34
C VAL A 99 5.05 14.24 -22.43
N THR A 100 4.47 15.05 -23.30
CA THR A 100 3.00 15.10 -23.49
C THR A 100 2.45 13.73 -23.91
N LYS A 101 3.09 13.02 -24.84
CA LYS A 101 2.65 11.66 -25.24
C LYS A 101 2.78 10.66 -24.10
N ILE A 102 3.90 10.71 -23.36
CA ILE A 102 4.14 9.82 -22.21
C ILE A 102 3.07 10.06 -21.15
N MET A 103 2.93 11.30 -20.68
CA MET A 103 1.99 11.65 -19.61
C MET A 103 0.54 11.40 -20.02
N ASN A 104 0.17 11.65 -21.28
CA ASN A 104 -1.19 11.34 -21.75
C ASN A 104 -1.53 9.86 -21.61
N SER A 105 -0.57 8.96 -21.84
CA SER A 105 -0.80 7.52 -21.63
C SER A 105 -1.07 7.16 -20.16
N TRP A 106 -0.62 7.97 -19.20
CA TRP A 106 -0.84 7.77 -17.77
C TRP A 106 -2.08 8.48 -17.22
N THR A 107 -2.42 9.66 -17.76
CA THR A 107 -3.46 10.52 -17.16
C THR A 107 -4.82 10.46 -17.86
N HIS A 108 -4.88 10.05 -19.14
CA HIS A 108 -6.13 10.10 -19.93
C HIS A 108 -6.84 8.75 -20.07
N GLN A 109 -6.37 7.71 -19.37
CA GLN A 109 -7.02 6.41 -19.35
C GLN A 109 -7.11 5.88 -17.91
N PRO A 110 -8.16 5.11 -17.58
CA PRO A 110 -8.22 4.40 -16.30
C PRO A 110 -7.19 3.27 -16.26
N SER A 111 -7.00 2.66 -15.09
CA SER A 111 -6.09 1.52 -14.87
C SER A 111 -4.59 1.89 -14.84
N TYR A 112 -3.75 0.89 -14.58
CA TYR A 112 -2.30 0.94 -14.60
C TYR A 112 -1.72 -0.38 -15.14
N PRO A 113 -0.46 -0.43 -15.61
CA PRO A 113 0.09 -1.63 -16.24
C PRO A 113 0.64 -2.64 -15.23
N ILE A 114 0.53 -3.91 -15.58
CA ILE A 114 1.45 -4.98 -15.16
C ILE A 114 2.54 -5.12 -16.23
N VAL A 115 3.79 -5.08 -15.78
CA VAL A 115 4.97 -5.47 -16.57
C VAL A 115 5.24 -6.95 -16.30
N ARG A 116 5.04 -7.80 -17.29
CA ARG A 116 5.43 -9.20 -17.22
C ARG A 116 6.89 -9.35 -17.63
N CYS A 117 7.69 -9.93 -16.75
CA CYS A 117 9.09 -10.24 -17.00
C CYS A 117 9.27 -11.76 -17.02
N SER A 118 9.89 -12.28 -18.09
CA SER A 118 10.20 -13.70 -18.21
C SER A 118 11.54 -13.91 -18.89
N LEU A 119 12.19 -15.01 -18.54
CA LEU A 119 13.42 -15.46 -19.18
C LEU A 119 13.11 -16.57 -20.17
N PRO A 120 12.97 -16.29 -21.48
CA PRO A 120 12.70 -17.31 -22.50
C PRO A 120 13.91 -18.24 -22.77
N GLY A 121 14.98 -18.18 -21.96
CA GLY A 121 16.27 -18.82 -22.21
C GLY A 121 17.18 -18.01 -23.16
N LYS A 122 18.39 -18.54 -23.42
CA LYS A 122 19.36 -17.99 -24.39
C LYS A 122 19.90 -16.58 -24.08
N GLY A 123 20.05 -16.25 -22.79
CA GLY A 123 20.57 -14.94 -22.38
C GLY A 123 19.70 -13.77 -22.85
N ARG A 124 18.38 -13.95 -22.92
CA ARG A 124 17.41 -12.89 -23.26
C ARG A 124 16.40 -12.67 -22.15
N ILE A 125 15.87 -11.45 -22.10
CA ILE A 125 14.76 -11.05 -21.22
C ILE A 125 13.59 -10.67 -22.12
N ARG A 126 12.40 -11.22 -21.84
CA ARG A 126 11.15 -10.82 -22.48
C ARG A 126 10.32 -9.99 -21.51
N LEU A 127 10.01 -8.76 -21.90
CA LEU A 127 9.18 -7.81 -21.18
C LEU A 127 7.89 -7.55 -21.97
N SER A 128 6.74 -7.54 -21.32
CA SER A 128 5.48 -7.17 -21.97
C SER A 128 4.56 -6.44 -21.00
N GLN A 129 3.70 -5.56 -21.51
CA GLN A 129 2.72 -4.86 -20.68
C GLN A 129 1.29 -5.40 -20.88
N MET A 130 0.48 -5.33 -19.83
CA MET A 130 -0.97 -5.55 -19.88
C MET A 130 -1.69 -4.65 -18.86
N PRO A 131 -2.93 -4.22 -19.10
CA PRO A 131 -3.69 -3.41 -18.13
C PRO A 131 -4.11 -4.22 -16.90
N PHE A 132 -4.20 -3.55 -15.74
CA PHE A 132 -4.69 -4.13 -14.49
C PHE A 132 -5.67 -3.21 -13.74
N PRO A 133 -6.85 -3.72 -13.30
CA PRO A 133 -7.39 -5.06 -13.54
C PRO A 133 -7.70 -5.31 -15.03
N LEU A 134 -7.65 -6.59 -15.47
CA LEU A 134 -8.13 -6.98 -16.80
C LEU A 134 -9.65 -6.86 -16.83
N LEU A 135 -10.16 -5.84 -17.49
CA LEU A 135 -11.60 -5.68 -17.74
C LEU A 135 -12.10 -6.79 -18.67
N ARG A 136 -13.12 -7.54 -18.24
CA ARG A 136 -13.71 -8.66 -19.02
C ARG A 136 -14.67 -8.22 -20.13
N SER A 137 -14.77 -6.94 -20.46
CA SER A 137 -15.65 -6.47 -21.55
C SER A 137 -14.83 -6.06 -22.78
N ASN A 138 -15.44 -6.19 -23.97
CA ASN A 138 -14.98 -5.63 -25.25
C ASN A 138 -14.97 -4.08 -25.24
N SER A 139 -14.46 -3.47 -24.18
CA SER A 139 -14.23 -2.04 -24.07
C SER A 139 -12.89 -1.70 -24.70
N SER A 140 -12.79 -0.49 -25.27
CA SER A 140 -11.52 0.08 -25.76
C SER A 140 -10.41 0.10 -24.68
N GLN A 141 -10.77 -0.05 -23.41
CA GLN A 141 -9.90 -0.09 -22.24
C GLN A 141 -9.15 -1.43 -22.08
N ALA A 142 -9.61 -2.52 -22.72
CA ALA A 142 -8.88 -3.80 -22.73
C ALA A 142 -7.53 -3.71 -23.48
N ASN A 143 -7.37 -2.70 -24.34
CA ASN A 143 -6.16 -2.43 -25.13
C ASN A 143 -5.40 -1.19 -24.63
N ALA A 144 -5.64 -0.73 -23.39
CA ALA A 144 -4.90 0.38 -22.80
C ALA A 144 -3.40 0.01 -22.71
N LEU A 145 -2.55 0.86 -23.26
CA LEU A 145 -1.10 0.69 -23.27
C LEU A 145 -0.44 1.99 -22.79
N TRP A 146 0.71 1.86 -22.17
CA TRP A 146 1.47 2.94 -21.54
C TRP A 146 2.86 3.07 -22.14
N TRP A 147 3.43 4.26 -21.98
CA TRP A 147 4.86 4.49 -22.11
C TRP A 147 5.51 4.21 -20.75
N ILE A 148 6.10 3.03 -20.60
CA ILE A 148 6.62 2.54 -19.32
C ILE A 148 8.15 2.58 -19.32
N PRO A 149 8.78 3.43 -18.50
CA PRO A 149 10.21 3.37 -18.28
C PRO A 149 10.55 2.14 -17.45
N ILE A 150 11.50 1.32 -17.92
CA ILE A 150 11.91 0.09 -17.24
C ILE A 150 13.35 0.20 -16.78
N ALA A 151 13.54 0.16 -15.46
CA ALA A 151 14.82 -0.11 -14.81
C ALA A 151 14.90 -1.58 -14.42
N MET A 152 16.10 -2.16 -14.41
CA MET A 152 16.31 -3.57 -14.02
C MET A 152 17.71 -3.79 -13.44
N THR A 153 17.79 -4.72 -12.50
CA THR A 153 19.04 -5.18 -11.88
C THR A 153 18.97 -6.68 -11.60
N ASP A 154 20.12 -7.32 -11.40
CA ASP A 154 20.22 -8.75 -11.12
C ASP A 154 20.95 -9.05 -9.80
N GLY A 155 20.89 -10.30 -9.35
CA GLY A 155 21.55 -10.71 -8.11
C GLY A 155 23.08 -10.81 -8.19
N ARG A 156 23.70 -10.72 -9.38
CA ARG A 156 25.16 -10.75 -9.55
C ARG A 156 25.77 -9.37 -9.30
N ARG A 157 25.12 -8.31 -9.78
CA ARG A 157 25.48 -6.92 -9.54
C ARG A 157 24.22 -6.11 -9.19
N PRO A 158 23.69 -6.29 -7.97
CA PRO A 158 22.56 -5.50 -7.49
C PRO A 158 22.90 -4.02 -7.50
N ASP A 159 22.06 -3.23 -8.17
CA ASP A 159 22.18 -1.78 -8.25
C ASP A 159 20.80 -1.17 -8.10
N PHE A 160 20.53 -0.67 -6.89
CA PHE A 160 19.31 0.04 -6.53
C PHE A 160 19.58 1.52 -6.23
N THR A 161 20.73 2.03 -6.67
CA THR A 161 21.08 3.46 -6.58
C THR A 161 20.28 4.25 -7.62
N ARG A 162 20.42 5.58 -7.62
CA ARG A 162 19.79 6.45 -8.65
C ARG A 162 20.18 6.08 -10.08
N GLU A 163 21.39 5.53 -10.28
CA GLU A 163 21.89 5.11 -11.58
C GLU A 163 21.30 3.75 -11.99
N GLY A 164 21.13 2.84 -11.02
CA GLY A 164 20.49 1.53 -11.22
C GLY A 164 19.00 1.62 -11.49
N THR A 165 18.32 2.60 -10.89
CA THR A 165 16.90 2.89 -11.11
C THR A 165 16.63 3.73 -12.35
N TYR A 166 17.68 4.15 -13.07
CA TYR A 166 17.53 4.88 -14.32
C TYR A 166 16.95 3.96 -15.43
N PRO A 167 15.95 4.43 -16.20
CA PRO A 167 15.32 3.59 -17.22
C PRO A 167 16.33 3.13 -18.28
N ARG A 168 16.43 1.82 -18.47
CA ARG A 168 17.29 1.18 -19.49
C ARG A 168 16.57 0.98 -20.81
N VAL A 169 15.27 0.74 -20.75
CA VAL A 169 14.41 0.51 -21.92
C VAL A 169 13.02 1.09 -21.66
N TRP A 170 12.31 1.42 -22.72
CA TRP A 170 10.92 1.86 -22.67
C TRP A 170 10.04 0.84 -23.36
N ILE A 171 9.03 0.31 -22.65
CA ILE A 171 7.93 -0.40 -23.29
C ILE A 171 6.95 0.66 -23.77
N THR A 172 6.58 0.65 -25.05
CA THR A 172 5.69 1.66 -25.64
C THR A 172 4.43 1.01 -26.21
N PRO A 173 3.38 1.79 -26.50
CA PRO A 173 2.20 1.27 -27.18
C PRO A 173 2.50 0.65 -28.56
N GLU A 174 3.51 1.15 -29.27
CA GLU A 174 3.95 0.62 -30.57
C GLU A 174 4.75 -0.69 -30.41
N HIS A 175 5.42 -0.87 -29.28
CA HIS A 175 6.20 -2.05 -28.94
C HIS A 175 5.80 -2.60 -27.55
N PRO A 176 4.59 -3.16 -27.41
CA PRO A 176 4.04 -3.58 -26.13
C PRO A 176 4.70 -4.85 -25.58
N THR A 177 5.49 -5.54 -26.40
CA THR A 177 6.36 -6.67 -26.01
C THR A 177 7.75 -6.43 -26.59
N LEU A 178 8.76 -6.60 -25.74
CA LEU A 178 10.17 -6.44 -26.06
C LEU A 178 10.92 -7.72 -25.72
N GLU A 179 11.83 -8.10 -26.59
CA GLU A 179 12.88 -9.09 -26.30
C GLU A 179 14.24 -8.43 -26.44
N ILE A 180 14.95 -8.34 -25.33
CA ILE A 180 16.25 -7.68 -25.27
C ILE A 180 17.32 -8.67 -24.77
N PRO A 181 18.60 -8.45 -25.11
CA PRO A 181 19.70 -9.16 -24.47
C PRO A 181 19.65 -9.01 -22.96
N TYR A 182 20.03 -10.06 -22.23
CA TYR A 182 20.12 -10.02 -20.77
C TYR A 182 21.05 -8.89 -20.32
N PHE A 183 20.63 -8.18 -19.28
CA PHE A 183 21.39 -7.11 -18.67
C PHE A 183 21.32 -7.25 -17.14
N PRO A 184 22.43 -7.04 -16.41
CA PRO A 184 23.75 -6.61 -16.89
C PRO A 184 24.53 -7.69 -17.66
N GLN A 185 25.21 -7.29 -18.75
CA GLN A 185 25.99 -8.19 -19.61
C GLN A 185 27.02 -8.96 -18.78
N VAL A 186 26.98 -10.29 -18.84
CA VAL A 186 27.96 -11.15 -18.17
C VAL A 186 29.28 -10.97 -18.90
N SER A 187 30.27 -10.34 -18.26
CA SER A 187 31.61 -10.33 -18.83
C SER A 187 32.11 -11.78 -18.87
N ASN A 188 32.28 -12.32 -20.07
CA ASN A 188 32.91 -13.62 -20.32
C ASN A 188 34.25 -13.70 -19.56
N ARG A 189 34.24 -14.28 -18.36
CA ARG A 189 35.46 -14.81 -17.73
C ARG A 189 35.44 -16.33 -17.67
N ASP A 190 34.27 -16.97 -17.73
CA ASP A 190 34.17 -18.43 -17.70
C ASP A 190 33.12 -18.95 -18.72
N GLY A 191 33.56 -19.31 -19.93
CA GLY A 191 32.82 -20.16 -20.89
C GLY A 191 31.74 -19.50 -21.76
N PRO A 192 31.24 -20.21 -22.79
CA PRO A 192 30.26 -19.67 -23.75
C PRO A 192 28.92 -19.39 -23.04
N ALA A 193 28.55 -18.12 -22.98
CA ALA A 193 27.39 -17.58 -22.28
C ALA A 193 26.02 -17.81 -22.97
N GLU A 194 25.95 -18.66 -24.00
CA GLU A 194 24.77 -18.74 -24.88
C GLU A 194 23.66 -19.68 -24.36
N ASP A 195 23.96 -20.57 -23.41
CA ASP A 195 23.00 -21.62 -22.99
C ASP A 195 22.72 -21.75 -21.48
N GLN A 196 23.38 -20.96 -20.61
CA GLN A 196 23.06 -20.98 -19.18
C GLN A 196 22.04 -19.90 -18.84
N GLU A 197 20.86 -20.33 -18.38
CA GLU A 197 19.95 -19.42 -17.68
C GLU A 197 20.70 -18.78 -16.50
N PRO A 198 20.47 -17.49 -16.23
CA PRO A 198 21.05 -16.86 -15.06
C PRO A 198 20.55 -17.60 -13.81
N ASP A 199 21.47 -18.24 -13.08
CA ASP A 199 21.20 -18.77 -11.73
C ASP A 199 21.12 -17.62 -10.70
N THR A 200 20.42 -16.55 -11.06
CA THR A 200 20.29 -15.34 -10.28
C THR A 200 18.96 -14.67 -10.56
N TRP A 201 18.40 -14.02 -9.55
CA TRP A 201 17.16 -13.28 -9.70
C TRP A 201 17.37 -12.01 -10.53
N ILE A 202 16.30 -11.55 -11.15
CA ILE A 202 16.18 -10.22 -11.75
C ILE A 202 15.07 -9.48 -11.04
N ILE A 203 15.30 -8.22 -10.75
CA ILE A 203 14.27 -7.30 -10.30
C ILE A 203 14.12 -6.21 -11.35
N VAL A 204 12.92 -6.14 -11.90
CA VAL A 204 12.46 -5.06 -12.77
C VAL A 204 11.72 -4.04 -11.91
N ASN A 205 11.87 -2.76 -12.23
CA ASN A 205 11.17 -1.68 -11.58
C ASN A 205 11.39 -1.59 -10.05
N GLY A 206 12.58 -1.98 -9.55
CA GLY A 206 12.91 -1.84 -8.12
C GLY A 206 12.85 -0.38 -7.65
N GLN A 207 12.68 -0.17 -6.35
CA GLN A 207 12.50 1.16 -5.73
C GLN A 207 11.28 1.95 -6.26
N PHE A 208 10.27 1.26 -6.82
CA PHE A 208 9.14 1.88 -7.51
C PHE A 208 9.57 2.92 -8.58
N ALA A 209 10.58 2.60 -9.40
CA ALA A 209 11.12 3.51 -10.41
C ALA A 209 10.08 3.99 -11.46
N SER A 210 9.02 3.21 -11.66
CA SER A 210 7.87 3.46 -12.52
C SER A 210 6.58 3.05 -11.81
N TYR A 211 5.48 3.73 -12.14
CA TYR A 211 4.15 3.40 -11.64
C TYR A 211 3.62 2.14 -12.34
N GLY A 212 3.62 1.00 -11.68
CA GLY A 212 3.15 -0.27 -12.24
C GLY A 212 3.66 -1.47 -11.46
N ARG A 213 2.97 -2.60 -11.63
CA ARG A 213 3.29 -3.85 -10.92
C ARG A 213 4.12 -4.78 -11.79
N VAL A 214 4.95 -5.62 -11.19
CA VAL A 214 5.78 -6.57 -11.95
C VAL A 214 5.35 -8.01 -11.70
N LEU A 215 5.10 -8.74 -12.79
CA LEU A 215 4.79 -10.16 -12.76
C LEU A 215 5.97 -10.95 -13.32
N TYR A 216 6.70 -11.63 -12.44
CA TYR A 216 7.76 -12.56 -12.83
C TYR A 216 7.23 -13.99 -13.06
N ASP A 217 8.01 -14.81 -13.75
CA ASP A 217 7.81 -16.26 -13.76
C ASP A 217 8.12 -16.90 -12.38
N LYS A 218 7.63 -18.13 -12.19
CA LYS A 218 7.80 -18.87 -10.93
C LYS A 218 9.27 -19.14 -10.59
N ALA A 219 10.15 -19.26 -11.59
CA ALA A 219 11.56 -19.52 -11.37
C ALA A 219 12.23 -18.29 -10.73
N ASN A 220 12.00 -17.11 -11.30
CA ASN A 220 12.54 -15.87 -10.76
C ASN A 220 11.97 -15.53 -9.38
N TRP A 221 10.66 -15.76 -9.15
CA TRP A 221 10.08 -15.62 -7.80
C TRP A 221 10.79 -16.49 -6.75
N ARG A 222 11.11 -17.75 -7.07
CA ARG A 222 11.87 -18.63 -6.17
C ARG A 222 13.28 -18.11 -5.92
N LEU A 223 13.96 -17.60 -6.95
CA LEU A 223 15.29 -17.00 -6.80
C LEU A 223 15.25 -15.78 -5.88
N ILE A 224 14.21 -14.94 -5.99
CA ILE A 224 13.98 -13.80 -5.08
C ILE A 224 13.72 -14.31 -3.65
N SER A 225 12.80 -15.25 -3.44
CA SER A 225 12.51 -15.79 -2.10
C SER A 225 13.75 -16.40 -1.45
N ASN A 226 14.56 -17.14 -2.21
CA ASN A 226 15.83 -17.69 -1.74
C ASN A 226 16.82 -16.58 -1.33
N GLN A 227 16.93 -15.50 -2.13
CA GLN A 227 17.77 -14.35 -1.76
C GLN A 227 17.30 -13.72 -0.44
N LEU A 228 15.99 -13.55 -0.25
CA LEU A 228 15.44 -12.95 0.98
C LEU A 228 15.70 -13.82 2.21
N MET A 229 15.59 -15.14 2.07
CA MET A 229 15.93 -16.09 3.13
C MET A 229 17.43 -16.11 3.46
N LEU A 230 18.30 -16.04 2.44
CA LEU A 230 19.75 -16.08 2.63
C LEU A 230 20.30 -14.76 3.16
N ASN A 231 19.94 -13.65 2.51
CA ASN A 231 20.33 -12.31 2.90
C ASN A 231 19.36 -11.27 2.29
N HIS A 232 18.32 -10.92 3.06
CA HIS A 232 17.31 -9.95 2.65
C HIS A 232 17.85 -8.53 2.43
N THR A 233 18.95 -8.13 3.05
CA THR A 233 19.45 -6.74 2.96
C THR A 233 20.09 -6.40 1.62
N VAL A 234 20.39 -7.41 0.78
CA VAL A 234 20.83 -7.21 -0.61
C VAL A 234 19.75 -6.50 -1.43
N ILE A 235 18.47 -6.75 -1.12
CA ILE A 235 17.33 -6.08 -1.73
C ILE A 235 16.84 -4.99 -0.75
N PRO A 236 16.85 -3.71 -1.13
CA PRO A 236 16.43 -2.62 -0.25
C PRO A 236 14.99 -2.78 0.24
N LYS A 237 14.70 -2.23 1.42
CA LYS A 237 13.40 -2.36 2.09
C LYS A 237 12.21 -1.94 1.22
N VAL A 238 12.33 -0.83 0.47
CA VAL A 238 11.29 -0.34 -0.45
C VAL A 238 10.99 -1.36 -1.54
N THR A 239 12.04 -1.92 -2.17
CA THR A 239 11.89 -2.98 -3.17
C THR A 239 11.30 -4.25 -2.58
N ARG A 240 11.66 -4.62 -1.33
CA ARG A 240 11.05 -5.78 -0.65
C ARG A 240 9.57 -5.58 -0.36
N ALA A 241 9.17 -4.40 0.12
CA ALA A 241 7.77 -4.04 0.29
C ALA A 241 7.01 -4.07 -1.05
N GLN A 242 7.60 -3.51 -2.11
CA GLN A 242 7.05 -3.56 -3.47
C GLN A 242 6.80 -4.99 -3.94
N LEU A 243 7.79 -5.88 -3.81
CA LEU A 243 7.67 -7.28 -4.23
C LEU A 243 6.53 -7.99 -3.51
N ILE A 244 6.36 -7.72 -2.22
CA ILE A 244 5.30 -8.29 -1.39
C ILE A 244 3.93 -7.74 -1.81
N ASP A 245 3.81 -6.42 -1.96
CA ASP A 245 2.58 -5.76 -2.39
C ASP A 245 2.13 -6.24 -3.78
N ASP A 246 3.08 -6.37 -4.71
CA ASP A 246 2.85 -6.95 -6.03
C ASP A 246 2.40 -8.41 -5.92
N ALA A 247 3.12 -9.25 -5.17
CA ALA A 247 2.81 -10.67 -5.06
C ALA A 247 1.41 -10.91 -4.47
N PHE A 248 1.04 -10.21 -3.39
CA PHE A 248 -0.31 -10.31 -2.80
C PHE A 248 -1.40 -9.83 -3.76
N THR A 249 -1.20 -8.67 -4.40
CA THR A 249 -2.18 -8.11 -5.33
C THR A 249 -2.38 -9.00 -6.55
N LEU A 250 -1.28 -9.51 -7.11
CA LEU A 250 -1.30 -10.44 -8.25
C LEU A 250 -1.93 -11.78 -7.88
N ALA A 251 -1.71 -12.28 -6.66
CA ALA A 251 -2.33 -13.51 -6.17
C ALA A 251 -3.83 -13.35 -5.92
N LEU A 252 -4.23 -12.22 -5.34
CA LEU A 252 -5.63 -11.86 -5.15
C LEU A 252 -6.39 -11.81 -6.49
N ALA A 253 -5.76 -11.25 -7.52
CA ALA A 253 -6.29 -11.20 -8.89
C ALA A 253 -5.98 -12.47 -9.72
N GLY A 254 -5.50 -13.55 -9.10
CA GLY A 254 -5.36 -14.85 -9.74
C GLY A 254 -4.24 -14.98 -10.80
N TYR A 255 -3.32 -14.02 -10.91
CA TYR A 255 -2.13 -14.08 -11.77
C TYR A 255 -0.96 -14.82 -11.13
N LEU A 256 -0.95 -14.90 -9.80
CA LEU A 256 0.09 -15.57 -9.01
C LEU A 256 -0.54 -16.59 -8.06
N ASP A 257 0.17 -17.68 -7.77
CA ASP A 257 -0.30 -18.65 -6.78
C ASP A 257 0.08 -18.16 -5.38
N TYR A 258 -0.84 -18.29 -4.41
CA TYR A 258 -0.59 -17.93 -3.00
C TYR A 258 0.61 -18.64 -2.38
N GLN A 259 0.97 -19.83 -2.88
CA GLN A 259 2.19 -20.51 -2.49
C GLN A 259 3.43 -19.61 -2.68
N VAL A 260 3.52 -18.89 -3.80
CA VAL A 260 4.65 -17.97 -4.07
C VAL A 260 4.67 -16.83 -3.05
N VAL A 261 3.49 -16.32 -2.67
CA VAL A 261 3.35 -15.25 -1.68
C VAL A 261 3.87 -15.71 -0.31
N VAL A 262 3.45 -16.90 0.13
CA VAL A 262 3.89 -17.47 1.42
C VAL A 262 5.40 -17.72 1.43
N GLU A 263 5.95 -18.30 0.35
CA GLU A 263 7.40 -18.50 0.19
C GLU A 263 8.16 -17.16 0.21
N LEU A 264 7.59 -16.09 -0.36
CA LEU A 264 8.22 -14.77 -0.43
C LEU A 264 8.30 -14.08 0.94
N ILE A 265 7.29 -14.22 1.80
CA ILE A 265 7.22 -13.54 3.10
C ILE A 265 7.76 -14.38 4.26
N GLU A 266 8.14 -15.65 4.02
CA GLU A 266 8.61 -16.57 5.06
C GLU A 266 9.79 -16.01 5.86
N TYR A 267 10.73 -15.33 5.19
CA TYR A 267 11.90 -14.73 5.84
C TYR A 267 11.54 -13.68 6.92
N LEU A 268 10.37 -13.04 6.83
CA LEU A 268 9.89 -12.05 7.82
C LEU A 268 9.58 -12.66 9.18
N THR A 269 9.47 -13.99 9.27
CA THR A 269 9.37 -14.70 10.56
C THR A 269 10.72 -14.81 11.28
N LEU A 270 11.83 -14.57 10.56
CA LEU A 270 13.20 -14.68 11.05
C LEU A 270 13.87 -13.32 11.28
N VAL A 271 13.29 -12.24 10.75
CA VAL A 271 13.89 -10.89 10.78
C VAL A 271 12.88 -9.87 11.28
N ASN A 272 13.38 -8.86 11.97
CA ASN A 272 12.58 -7.75 12.47
C ASN A 272 12.76 -6.54 11.55
N ASP A 273 11.92 -6.46 10.51
CA ASP A 273 11.87 -5.34 9.57
C ASP A 273 10.46 -4.78 9.54
N GLU A 274 10.23 -3.78 10.39
CA GLU A 274 8.89 -3.29 10.67
C GLU A 274 8.21 -2.73 9.41
N PHE A 275 8.96 -1.99 8.59
CA PHE A 275 8.47 -1.41 7.35
C PHE A 275 7.93 -2.49 6.41
N VAL A 276 8.71 -3.53 6.17
CA VAL A 276 8.32 -4.61 5.25
C VAL A 276 7.27 -5.54 5.86
N GLN A 277 7.33 -5.79 7.18
CA GLN A 277 6.32 -6.54 7.92
C GLN A 277 4.97 -5.84 7.89
N SER A 278 4.91 -4.52 8.00
CA SER A 278 3.65 -3.75 7.95
C SER A 278 2.93 -3.93 6.61
N THR A 279 3.68 -3.94 5.51
CA THR A 279 3.16 -4.20 4.16
C THR A 279 2.55 -5.62 4.10
N SER A 280 3.24 -6.60 4.66
CA SER A 280 2.75 -7.99 4.69
C SER A 280 1.51 -8.15 5.58
N LEU A 281 1.50 -7.51 6.76
CA LEU A 281 0.38 -7.54 7.68
C LEU A 281 -0.87 -6.92 7.09
N PHE A 282 -0.74 -5.82 6.35
CA PHE A 282 -1.87 -5.18 5.66
C PHE A 282 -2.60 -6.19 4.77
N HIS A 283 -1.86 -6.89 3.91
CA HIS A 283 -2.43 -7.90 3.00
C HIS A 283 -2.95 -9.13 3.72
N LEU A 284 -2.21 -9.64 4.71
CA LEU A 284 -2.63 -10.81 5.49
C LEU A 284 -3.94 -10.55 6.26
N LYS A 285 -4.10 -9.36 6.85
CA LYS A 285 -5.35 -8.96 7.53
C LYS A 285 -6.51 -8.86 6.56
N LEU A 286 -6.30 -8.28 5.37
CA LEU A 286 -7.31 -8.23 4.33
C LEU A 286 -7.80 -9.64 3.95
N ILE A 287 -6.86 -10.59 3.79
CA ILE A 287 -7.20 -11.97 3.44
C ILE A 287 -7.87 -12.70 4.61
N GLN A 288 -7.37 -12.50 5.84
CA GLN A 288 -7.98 -13.02 7.06
C GLN A 288 -9.45 -12.59 7.15
N GLU A 289 -9.73 -11.30 7.02
CA GLU A 289 -11.10 -10.75 7.06
C GLU A 289 -11.99 -11.30 5.95
N ARG A 290 -11.46 -11.46 4.73
CA ARG A 290 -12.18 -12.10 3.62
C ARG A 290 -12.50 -13.57 3.90
N SER A 291 -11.66 -14.25 4.67
CA SER A 291 -11.85 -15.65 5.05
C SER A 291 -12.75 -15.86 6.27
N ARG A 292 -13.36 -14.80 6.85
CA ARG A 292 -14.16 -14.88 8.10
C ARG A 292 -15.26 -15.93 8.13
N HIS A 293 -15.84 -16.27 6.97
CA HIS A 293 -16.90 -17.28 6.86
C HIS A 293 -16.36 -18.71 6.78
N ASN A 294 -15.04 -18.86 6.76
CA ASN A 294 -14.33 -20.13 6.79
C ASN A 294 -13.38 -20.12 8.00
N GLU A 295 -13.87 -20.64 9.12
CA GLU A 295 -13.16 -20.64 10.40
C GLU A 295 -11.74 -21.23 10.30
N SER A 296 -11.56 -22.30 9.52
CA SER A 296 -10.25 -22.93 9.34
C SER A 296 -9.26 -22.01 8.62
N LEU A 297 -9.70 -21.27 7.58
CA LEU A 297 -8.84 -20.31 6.89
C LEU A 297 -8.59 -19.05 7.73
N TYR A 298 -9.62 -18.55 8.41
CA TYR A 298 -9.49 -17.39 9.30
C TYR A 298 -8.45 -17.64 10.39
N ASN A 299 -8.54 -18.80 11.06
CA ASN A 299 -7.59 -19.19 12.09
C ASN A 299 -6.19 -19.44 11.53
N LEU A 300 -6.06 -19.97 10.31
CA LEU A 300 -4.77 -20.14 9.65
C LEU A 300 -4.07 -18.81 9.40
N PHE A 301 -4.76 -17.81 8.85
CA PHE A 301 -4.17 -16.50 8.63
C PHE A 301 -3.86 -15.79 9.94
N LYS A 302 -4.72 -15.92 10.95
CA LYS A 302 -4.47 -15.40 12.30
C LYS A 302 -3.23 -16.02 12.96
N GLU A 303 -3.04 -17.33 12.82
CA GLU A 303 -1.84 -18.00 13.33
C GLU A 303 -0.59 -17.60 12.55
N TYR A 304 -0.71 -17.37 11.24
CA TYR A 304 0.43 -16.96 10.43
C TYR A 304 0.86 -15.52 10.77
N THR A 305 -0.09 -14.58 10.90
CA THR A 305 0.20 -13.18 11.25
C THR A 305 0.87 -13.05 12.61
N SER A 306 0.54 -13.92 13.57
CA SER A 306 1.16 -13.92 14.91
C SER A 306 2.62 -14.41 14.93
N ARG A 307 3.13 -14.96 13.82
CA ARG A 307 4.55 -15.38 13.71
C ARG A 307 5.50 -14.20 13.46
N PHE A 308 4.98 -13.06 13.02
CA PHE A 308 5.82 -11.87 12.84
C PHE A 308 6.17 -11.29 14.20
N LYS A 309 7.47 -11.27 14.50
CA LYS A 309 7.99 -10.70 15.73
C LYS A 309 8.21 -9.21 15.52
N PHE A 310 7.61 -8.41 16.40
CA PHE A 310 7.88 -6.98 16.52
C PHE A 310 8.78 -6.80 17.74
N GLU A 311 10.07 -6.61 17.50
CA GLU A 311 11.03 -6.28 18.57
C GLU A 311 11.41 -4.80 18.45
N LYS A 312 11.50 -4.09 19.57
CA LYS A 312 11.96 -2.70 19.54
C LYS A 312 13.46 -2.70 19.23
N THR A 313 13.85 -2.07 18.12
CA THR A 313 15.26 -1.84 17.83
C THR A 313 15.73 -0.72 18.75
N GLU A 314 16.57 -1.03 19.74
CA GLU A 314 17.03 -0.04 20.72
C GLU A 314 17.85 1.09 20.09
N HIS A 315 18.44 0.87 18.90
CA HIS A 315 19.43 1.77 18.27
C HIS A 315 19.34 1.77 16.72
N GLY A 316 18.14 1.82 16.15
CA GLY A 316 17.99 2.04 14.71
C GLY A 316 18.21 3.51 14.37
N GLU A 317 19.11 3.81 13.42
CA GLU A 317 19.08 5.11 12.74
C GLU A 317 17.65 5.36 12.26
N LEU A 318 17.04 6.48 12.65
CA LEU A 318 15.80 6.98 12.06
C LEU A 318 16.06 7.05 10.56
N ASP A 319 15.52 6.11 9.80
CA ASP A 319 15.61 6.14 8.34
C ASP A 319 14.44 6.95 7.79
N ASP A 320 14.52 7.46 6.56
CA ASP A 320 13.47 8.31 5.97
C ASP A 320 12.07 7.65 5.89
N TYR A 321 11.98 6.34 6.18
CA TYR A 321 10.77 5.53 6.16
C TYR A 321 10.26 5.14 7.56
N SER A 322 10.99 5.48 8.63
CA SER A 322 10.61 5.22 10.02
C SER A 322 9.29 5.90 10.37
N ASP A 323 9.07 7.11 9.83
CA ASP A 323 7.85 7.89 10.00
C ASP A 323 6.62 7.22 9.37
N TRP A 324 6.82 6.30 8.41
CA TRP A 324 5.73 5.65 7.68
C TRP A 324 5.22 4.41 8.40
N VAL A 325 6.07 3.83 9.23
CA VAL A 325 5.77 2.58 9.92
C VAL A 325 6.35 2.66 11.31
N ARG A 326 5.49 2.95 12.30
CA ARG A 326 5.60 2.66 13.76
C ARG A 326 6.91 2.99 14.50
N VAL A 327 7.99 3.34 13.82
CA VAL A 327 9.31 3.58 14.39
C VAL A 327 9.28 4.98 14.99
N GLY A 328 9.00 5.02 16.29
CA GLY A 328 9.00 6.25 17.07
C GLY A 328 7.74 6.51 17.88
N ASP A 329 6.71 5.63 17.85
CA ASP A 329 5.54 5.83 18.70
C ASP A 329 5.99 5.84 20.19
N PRO A 330 5.81 6.95 20.92
CA PRO A 330 6.23 7.06 22.31
C PRO A 330 5.53 6.04 23.22
N LEU A 331 4.43 5.43 22.77
CA LEU A 331 3.66 4.44 23.52
C LEU A 331 4.07 2.99 23.24
N ASP A 332 4.75 2.73 22.13
CA ASP A 332 5.23 1.40 21.76
C ASP A 332 6.59 1.11 22.47
N GLY A 333 6.56 1.12 23.81
CA GLY A 333 7.72 1.09 24.73
C GLY A 333 7.96 -0.23 25.49
N VAL A 334 9.16 -0.35 26.09
CA VAL A 334 9.62 -1.50 26.89
C VAL A 334 8.69 -1.73 28.08
N GLY A 335 8.23 -2.99 28.27
CA GLY A 335 7.39 -3.38 29.40
C GLY A 335 5.91 -3.62 29.07
N CYS A 336 5.51 -3.48 27.80
CA CYS A 336 4.16 -3.82 27.37
C CYS A 336 3.92 -5.33 27.37
N LEU A 337 2.92 -5.80 28.13
CA LEU A 337 2.55 -7.21 28.22
C LEU A 337 1.42 -7.55 27.25
N ASN A 338 0.51 -6.60 27.03
CA ASN A 338 -0.66 -6.77 26.17
C ASN A 338 -0.57 -5.91 24.91
N TRP A 339 -0.38 -6.58 23.77
CA TRP A 339 -0.32 -5.95 22.46
C TRP A 339 -1.61 -6.23 21.68
N SER A 340 -2.10 -5.22 20.97
CA SER A 340 -3.19 -5.43 20.01
C SER A 340 -2.69 -6.15 18.75
N ASP A 341 -3.61 -6.77 18.01
CA ASP A 341 -3.32 -7.36 16.68
C ASP A 341 -2.76 -6.32 15.69
N ASP A 342 -3.00 -5.03 15.97
CA ASP A 342 -2.52 -3.88 15.21
C ASP A 342 -1.19 -3.31 15.75
N GLY A 343 -0.54 -4.04 16.67
CA GLY A 343 0.77 -3.70 17.24
C GLY A 343 0.75 -2.47 18.13
N VAL A 344 -0.39 -2.17 18.78
CA VAL A 344 -0.50 -1.08 19.77
C VAL A 344 -0.24 -1.65 21.15
N CYS A 345 0.60 -1.00 21.95
CA CYS A 345 0.69 -1.35 23.37
C CYS A 345 -0.59 -0.97 24.12
N VAL A 346 -1.45 -1.95 24.41
CA VAL A 346 -2.76 -1.71 25.05
C VAL A 346 -2.57 -1.21 26.48
N ASP A 347 -1.62 -1.77 27.23
CA ASP A 347 -1.40 -1.41 28.63
C ASP A 347 -1.03 0.06 28.78
N GLN A 348 -0.11 0.56 27.94
CA GLN A 348 0.37 1.93 28.00
C GLN A 348 -0.70 2.92 27.53
N VAL A 349 -1.41 2.60 26.46
CA VAL A 349 -2.49 3.45 25.93
C VAL A 349 -3.64 3.55 26.94
N MET A 350 -4.05 2.43 27.56
CA MET A 350 -5.09 2.44 28.59
C MET A 350 -4.65 3.24 29.82
N ARG A 351 -3.41 3.07 30.30
CA ARG A 351 -2.86 3.86 31.42
C ARG A 351 -2.97 5.36 31.14
N LEU A 352 -2.49 5.81 29.98
CA LEU A 352 -2.54 7.23 29.62
C LEU A 352 -3.96 7.75 29.47
N PHE A 353 -4.86 6.95 28.92
CA PHE A 353 -6.26 7.34 28.79
C PHE A 353 -6.93 7.51 30.16
N HIS A 354 -6.68 6.60 31.11
CA HIS A 354 -7.21 6.73 32.47
C HIS A 354 -6.65 7.96 33.20
N VAL A 355 -5.34 8.21 33.09
CA VAL A 355 -4.71 9.43 33.63
C VAL A 355 -5.30 10.70 33.00
N GLN A 356 -5.67 10.66 31.71
CA GLN A 356 -6.39 11.73 31.03
C GLN A 356 -7.83 11.89 31.55
N MET A 357 -8.55 10.79 31.81
CA MET A 357 -9.90 10.81 32.38
C MET A 357 -9.90 11.44 33.78
N ASP A 358 -8.86 11.18 34.57
CA ASP A 358 -8.69 11.69 35.94
C ASP A 358 -8.18 13.14 35.99
N GLY A 359 -7.81 13.72 34.84
CA GLY A 359 -7.28 15.08 34.75
C GLY A 359 -5.85 15.25 35.26
N SER A 360 -5.11 14.15 35.43
CA SER A 360 -3.73 14.13 35.95
C SER A 360 -2.66 13.98 34.86
N ILE A 361 -3.06 14.02 33.58
CA ILE A 361 -2.16 13.84 32.43
C ILE A 361 -1.18 15.00 32.26
N THR A 362 0.10 14.66 32.12
CA THR A 362 1.15 15.64 31.82
C THR A 362 1.07 16.13 30.35
N PRO A 363 1.59 17.32 30.02
CA PRO A 363 1.63 17.79 28.63
C PRO A 363 2.33 16.82 27.68
N GLU A 364 3.41 16.19 28.12
CA GLU A 364 4.18 15.21 27.36
C GLU A 364 3.36 13.94 27.08
N GLU A 365 2.68 13.41 28.10
CA GLU A 365 1.78 12.25 27.96
C GLU A 365 0.58 12.57 27.07
N LYS A 366 0.02 13.77 27.19
CA LYS A 366 -1.09 14.24 26.34
C LYS A 366 -0.66 14.32 24.88
N LYS A 367 0.56 14.77 24.61
CA LYS A 367 1.13 14.77 23.26
C LYS A 367 1.27 13.34 22.74
N ALA A 368 1.84 12.44 23.55
CA ALA A 368 2.07 11.04 23.18
C ALA A 368 0.78 10.29 22.80
N ILE A 369 -0.30 10.42 23.58
CA ILE A 369 -1.59 9.80 23.23
C ILE A 369 -2.26 10.44 22.01
N SER A 370 -1.91 11.68 21.67
CA SER A 370 -2.51 12.45 20.57
C SER A 370 -1.78 12.32 19.22
N GLU A 371 -0.48 11.97 19.19
CA GLU A 371 0.31 11.83 17.96
C GLU A 371 -0.31 10.80 16.98
N HIS A 372 -0.94 9.74 17.52
CA HIS A 372 -1.76 8.78 16.76
C HIS A 372 -3.18 8.64 17.33
N LEU A 373 -3.87 9.77 17.53
CA LEU A 373 -5.16 9.88 18.22
C LEU A 373 -6.18 8.77 17.86
N GLU A 374 -6.47 8.58 16.57
CA GLU A 374 -7.45 7.59 16.12
C GLU A 374 -7.04 6.14 16.46
N ARG A 375 -5.77 5.78 16.22
CA ARG A 375 -5.19 4.46 16.52
C ARG A 375 -5.26 4.17 18.02
N ASN A 376 -4.77 5.12 18.83
CA ASN A 376 -4.69 4.98 20.28
C ASN A 376 -6.08 4.89 20.89
N TRP A 377 -6.99 5.78 20.50
CA TRP A 377 -8.36 5.74 21.01
C TRP A 377 -9.13 4.52 20.51
N CYS A 378 -8.87 4.03 19.30
CA CYS A 378 -9.47 2.78 18.83
C CYS A 378 -9.08 1.60 19.74
N ALA A 379 -7.82 1.53 20.18
CA ALA A 379 -7.38 0.54 21.16
C ALA A 379 -8.10 0.71 22.51
N VAL A 380 -8.21 1.94 23.02
CA VAL A 380 -8.99 2.22 24.25
C VAL A 380 -10.43 1.73 24.12
N ILE A 381 -11.09 2.05 23.02
CA ILE A 381 -12.49 1.69 22.82
C ILE A 381 -12.69 0.19 22.61
N ARG A 382 -11.72 -0.49 21.99
CA ARG A 382 -11.76 -1.93 21.73
C ARG A 382 -11.54 -2.76 23.00
N TYR A 383 -10.59 -2.36 23.84
CA TYR A 383 -10.20 -3.11 25.04
C TYR A 383 -10.81 -2.55 26.34
N GLY A 384 -11.32 -1.33 26.31
CA GLY A 384 -11.99 -0.66 27.42
C GLY A 384 -13.47 -1.02 27.57
N GLY A 385 -14.07 -0.48 28.62
CA GLY A 385 -15.44 -0.74 29.02
C GLY A 385 -16.41 0.38 28.65
N LYS A 386 -17.53 0.40 29.37
CA LYS A 386 -18.58 1.41 29.19
C LYS A 386 -18.14 2.79 29.61
N GLU A 387 -17.26 2.87 30.62
CA GLU A 387 -16.80 4.14 31.19
C GLU A 387 -15.96 4.93 30.20
N GLU A 388 -14.97 4.27 29.58
CA GLU A 388 -14.10 4.85 28.56
C GLU A 388 -14.90 5.29 27.33
N TRP A 389 -15.84 4.46 26.88
CA TRP A 389 -16.70 4.80 25.74
C TRP A 389 -17.58 6.02 26.03
N ASN A 390 -18.20 6.07 27.21
CA ASN A 390 -19.02 7.22 27.63
C ASN A 390 -18.20 8.49 27.82
N TRP A 391 -16.95 8.36 28.23
CA TRP A 391 -16.02 9.49 28.32
C TRP A 391 -15.67 10.01 26.93
N ALA A 392 -15.30 9.12 25.99
CA ALA A 392 -15.02 9.49 24.60
C ALA A 392 -16.24 10.12 23.90
N TRP A 393 -17.44 9.58 24.16
CA TRP A 393 -18.69 10.15 23.66
C TRP A 393 -18.87 11.60 24.12
N ARG A 394 -18.71 11.86 25.43
CA ARG A 394 -18.81 13.22 25.99
C ARG A 394 -17.73 14.13 25.43
N ALA A 395 -16.50 13.65 25.29
CA ALA A 395 -15.42 14.41 24.68
C ALA A 395 -15.78 14.83 23.24
N SER A 396 -16.38 13.95 22.43
CA SER A 396 -16.79 14.24 21.05
C SER A 396 -17.88 15.32 20.92
N LEU A 397 -18.58 15.64 22.02
CA LEU A 397 -19.60 16.68 22.09
C LEU A 397 -19.05 18.03 22.57
N CYS A 398 -17.81 18.07 23.05
CA CYS A 398 -17.15 19.32 23.42
C CYS A 398 -16.65 20.09 22.20
N ASP A 399 -16.38 21.39 22.40
CA ASP A 399 -15.77 22.23 21.38
C ASP A 399 -14.32 21.78 21.12
N MET A 400 -14.03 21.42 19.86
CA MET A 400 -12.74 20.90 19.40
C MET A 400 -12.64 21.04 17.88
N TRP A 401 -11.42 20.92 17.34
CA TRP A 401 -11.20 20.91 15.90
C TRP A 401 -11.93 19.73 15.24
N SER A 402 -12.59 19.99 14.10
CA SER A 402 -13.31 18.97 13.34
C SER A 402 -12.44 17.74 13.05
N SER A 403 -11.18 17.95 12.65
CA SER A 403 -10.22 16.86 12.39
C SER A 403 -9.96 15.96 13.62
N GLN A 404 -9.96 16.50 14.83
CA GLN A 404 -9.83 15.72 16.06
C GLN A 404 -11.13 14.96 16.36
N ARG A 405 -12.28 15.62 16.15
CA ARG A 405 -13.60 15.00 16.34
C ARG A 405 -13.80 13.81 15.41
N THR A 406 -13.47 13.95 14.12
CA THR A 406 -13.51 12.84 13.13
C THR A 406 -12.69 11.65 13.62
N LYS A 407 -11.46 11.87 14.08
CA LYS A 407 -10.57 10.81 14.59
C LYS A 407 -11.15 10.11 15.83
N ILE A 408 -11.77 10.87 16.74
CA ILE A 408 -12.43 10.30 17.93
C ILE A 408 -13.66 9.47 17.52
N LEU A 409 -14.54 10.00 16.69
CA LEU A 409 -15.74 9.29 16.22
C LEU A 409 -15.37 8.03 15.44
N SER A 410 -14.35 8.12 14.59
CA SER A 410 -13.74 6.99 13.89
C SER A 410 -13.24 5.93 14.88
N ALA A 411 -12.46 6.31 15.89
CA ALA A 411 -11.99 5.41 16.95
C ALA A 411 -13.14 4.76 17.74
N MET A 412 -14.23 5.47 17.98
CA MET A 412 -15.41 4.95 18.68
C MET A 412 -16.09 3.80 17.91
N SER A 413 -15.88 3.71 16.60
CA SER A 413 -16.33 2.57 15.78
C SER A 413 -15.63 1.26 16.13
N CYS A 414 -14.51 1.27 16.86
CA CYS A 414 -13.77 0.05 17.24
C CYS A 414 -14.43 -0.77 18.37
N SER A 415 -15.52 -0.27 18.95
CA SER A 415 -16.29 -0.95 19.99
C SER A 415 -16.75 -2.34 19.53
N GLN A 416 -16.69 -3.31 20.42
CA GLN A 416 -17.26 -4.66 20.20
C GLN A 416 -18.70 -4.78 20.70
N ASP A 417 -19.19 -3.76 21.41
CA ASP A 417 -20.54 -3.69 21.97
C ASP A 417 -21.53 -3.16 20.92
N ARG A 418 -22.54 -3.99 20.59
CA ARG A 418 -23.55 -3.68 19.56
C ARG A 418 -24.39 -2.46 19.89
N ASP A 419 -24.69 -2.23 21.16
CA ASP A 419 -25.59 -1.13 21.56
C ASP A 419 -24.85 0.20 21.51
N ARG A 420 -23.57 0.22 21.88
CA ARG A 420 -22.70 1.40 21.67
C ARG A 420 -22.51 1.74 20.20
N LEU A 421 -22.36 0.74 19.33
CA LEU A 421 -22.28 0.94 17.89
C LEU A 421 -23.59 1.50 17.32
N LYS A 422 -24.75 0.99 17.76
CA LYS A 422 -26.05 1.58 17.39
C LYS A 422 -26.20 3.01 17.89
N GLN A 423 -25.73 3.29 19.11
CA GLN A 423 -25.73 4.65 19.68
C GLN A 423 -24.88 5.59 18.81
N LEU A 424 -23.68 5.16 18.42
CA LEU A 424 -22.82 5.93 17.52
C LEU A 424 -23.53 6.23 16.19
N LEU A 425 -24.18 5.24 15.59
CA LEU A 425 -24.91 5.40 14.33
C LEU A 425 -26.15 6.29 14.46
N SER A 426 -26.82 6.26 15.63
CA SER A 426 -27.98 7.11 15.90
C SER A 426 -27.64 8.61 15.94
N ARG A 427 -26.36 8.96 16.08
CA ARG A 427 -25.87 10.34 16.00
C ARG A 427 -26.33 11.05 14.72
N VAL A 428 -26.38 10.34 13.60
CA VAL A 428 -26.80 10.85 12.28
C VAL A 428 -28.19 11.47 12.32
N PHE A 429 -29.07 10.97 13.18
CA PHE A 429 -30.44 11.46 13.34
C PHE A 429 -30.64 12.37 14.55
N SER A 430 -29.57 12.76 15.25
CA SER A 430 -29.67 13.59 16.43
C SER A 430 -29.81 15.06 16.05
N PRO A 431 -30.99 15.70 16.28
CA PRO A 431 -31.22 17.08 15.87
C PRO A 431 -30.44 18.10 16.72
N THR A 432 -29.91 17.67 17.86
CA THR A 432 -29.20 18.52 18.82
C THR A 432 -27.69 18.53 18.64
N ILE A 433 -27.16 17.67 17.75
CA ILE A 433 -25.74 17.57 17.49
C ILE A 433 -25.49 18.10 16.09
N GLU A 434 -24.73 19.19 15.98
CA GLU A 434 -24.28 19.69 14.68
C GLU A 434 -23.48 18.60 13.98
N GLN A 435 -23.99 18.14 12.82
CA GLN A 435 -23.35 17.12 12.00
C GLN A 435 -22.63 17.81 10.86
N ASP A 436 -21.31 17.66 10.82
CA ASP A 436 -20.58 17.86 9.59
C ASP A 436 -20.79 16.63 8.67
N PRO A 437 -21.21 16.80 7.41
CA PRO A 437 -21.44 15.68 6.50
C PRO A 437 -20.20 14.81 6.25
N HIS A 438 -19.01 15.42 6.21
CA HIS A 438 -17.76 14.71 6.02
C HIS A 438 -17.40 13.88 7.26
N GLU A 439 -17.55 14.43 8.48
CA GLU A 439 -17.42 13.68 9.74
C GLU A 439 -18.37 12.47 9.78
N THR A 440 -19.61 12.67 9.36
CA THR A 440 -20.66 11.65 9.34
C THR A 440 -20.30 10.51 8.38
N PHE A 441 -19.92 10.88 7.15
CA PHE A 441 -19.55 9.90 6.13
C PHE A 441 -18.32 9.10 6.54
N ALA A 442 -17.25 9.77 7.01
CA ALA A 442 -16.04 9.13 7.49
C ALA A 442 -16.31 8.17 8.66
N THR A 443 -17.20 8.55 9.59
CA THR A 443 -17.60 7.68 10.71
C THR A 443 -18.34 6.44 10.21
N ILE A 444 -19.32 6.60 9.32
CA ILE A 444 -20.08 5.49 8.74
C ILE A 444 -19.15 4.54 7.98
N GLU A 445 -18.27 5.08 7.14
CA GLU A 445 -17.26 4.34 6.40
C GLU A 445 -16.40 3.51 7.37
N LYS A 446 -15.84 4.14 8.41
CA LYS A 446 -15.06 3.43 9.42
C LYS A 446 -15.85 2.33 10.12
N MET A 447 -17.11 2.58 10.47
CA MET A 447 -17.98 1.57 11.07
C MET A 447 -18.18 0.36 10.14
N THR A 448 -18.10 0.50 8.81
CA THR A 448 -18.16 -0.66 7.91
C THR A 448 -16.91 -1.55 8.00
N GLU A 449 -15.76 -1.02 8.43
CA GLU A 449 -14.55 -1.80 8.64
C GLU A 449 -14.69 -2.74 9.84
N ASN A 450 -15.37 -2.30 10.92
CA ASN A 450 -15.64 -3.14 12.08
C ASN A 450 -16.64 -4.27 11.76
N HIS A 451 -16.22 -5.52 11.97
CA HIS A 451 -17.00 -6.71 11.64
C HIS A 451 -18.37 -6.79 12.35
N VAL A 452 -18.48 -6.32 13.59
CA VAL A 452 -19.74 -6.24 14.35
C VAL A 452 -20.66 -5.18 13.76
N ALA A 453 -20.09 -4.00 13.49
CA ALA A 453 -20.81 -2.83 13.03
C ALA A 453 -21.24 -2.92 11.55
N ARG A 454 -20.47 -3.59 10.69
CA ARG A 454 -20.74 -3.71 9.24
C ARG A 454 -22.18 -4.12 8.94
N SER A 455 -22.68 -5.15 9.62
CA SER A 455 -24.07 -5.60 9.46
C SER A 455 -25.11 -4.56 9.91
N ILE A 456 -24.79 -3.82 10.98
CA ILE A 456 -25.65 -2.76 11.55
C ILE A 456 -25.72 -1.59 10.56
N VAL A 457 -24.57 -1.15 10.04
CA VAL A 457 -24.45 -0.05 9.09
C VAL A 457 -25.14 -0.40 7.77
N LEU A 458 -24.92 -1.59 7.21
CA LEU A 458 -25.56 -1.99 5.96
C LEU A 458 -27.09 -2.02 6.09
N ASN A 459 -27.61 -2.56 7.20
CA ASN A 459 -29.05 -2.54 7.46
C ASN A 459 -29.58 -1.11 7.66
N PHE A 460 -28.83 -0.25 8.35
CA PHE A 460 -29.18 1.14 8.55
C PHE A 460 -29.24 1.90 7.21
N LEU A 461 -28.22 1.78 6.36
CA LEU A 461 -28.19 2.42 5.05
C LEU A 461 -29.34 1.91 4.17
N ALA A 462 -29.57 0.60 4.13
CA ALA A 462 -30.66 0.01 3.35
C ALA A 462 -32.04 0.51 3.80
N THR A 463 -32.23 0.73 5.10
CA THR A 463 -33.52 1.16 5.67
C THR A 463 -33.73 2.68 5.53
N ASN A 464 -32.66 3.46 5.50
CA ASN A 464 -32.72 4.93 5.58
C ASN A 464 -32.23 5.65 4.31
N LEU A 465 -31.96 4.91 3.23
CA LEU A 465 -31.40 5.47 1.98
C LEU A 465 -32.22 6.65 1.43
N GLU A 466 -33.56 6.55 1.48
CA GLU A 466 -34.46 7.62 1.00
C GLU A 466 -34.40 8.88 1.85
N ILE A 467 -34.11 8.74 3.15
CA ILE A 467 -34.00 9.87 4.09
C ILE A 467 -32.64 10.54 3.90
N LEU A 468 -31.58 9.73 3.80
CA LEU A 468 -30.21 10.20 3.60
C LEU A 468 -29.99 10.87 2.23
N GLY A 469 -30.69 10.44 1.18
CA GLY A 469 -30.56 11.02 -0.15
C GLY A 469 -31.35 12.32 -0.39
N ARG A 470 -32.15 12.78 0.59
CA ARG A 470 -32.96 14.02 0.51
C ARG A 470 -32.38 15.19 1.32
N GLN A 471 -31.41 14.91 2.18
CA GLN A 471 -30.57 15.91 2.85
C GLN A 471 -29.33 16.14 2.00
#